data_AF-A0A1J5CU08-F1
#
_entry.id   AF-A0A1J5CU08-F1
#
_cell.length_a   1.000
_cell.length_b   1.000
_cell.length_c   1.000
_cell.angle_alpha   90.00
_cell.angle_beta   90.00
_cell.angle_gamma   90.00
#
_symmetry.space_group_name_H-M   'P 1'
#
loop_
_entity.id
_entity.type
_entity.pdbx_description
1 polymer ?
#
loop_
_entity_poly.entity_id
_entity_poly.type
_entity_poly.pdbx_seq_one_letter_code
_entity_poly.pdbx_strand_id
1 'polypeptide(L)'
;MGISSFRLIAGEKRPATEIEAQKEAGVGQFETMILDNLKKAGVQNTIKNERLKLDRIDPYAGEWLHAEGEYTEKDGTTRRVAVCIGPEYGTVGTELVKKAAKEAVKGVGFDLLIVCGFAFDPHVSEEAKRYGKLNVLVTRMNPDLSMGDELLKTTGAGNLFMVFGEPDVDIRKQKDGKVVVKIKGVDIYDPTTGQIRSNSTDDIACWFIDTDYNEESFFVRHAYFTGADEPYEKLKRALKAEIDEAVWSSLYSTVSRPFDIPKTGKIAIKVINHYGDEVLKVYEVK
;
A
#
# COMPACT_ATOMS: atom_id res chain seq x y z
N MET A 1 -17.76 -57.12 -2.81
CA MET A 1 -18.15 -55.72 -2.49
C MET A 1 -18.35 -55.68 -0.98
N GLY A 2 -17.38 -55.22 -0.19
CA GLY A 2 -17.24 -53.82 0.28
C GLY A 2 -17.47 -53.81 1.81
N ILE A 3 -16.46 -54.04 2.66
CA ILE A 3 -15.55 -53.09 3.34
C ILE A 3 -16.23 -52.19 4.42
N SER A 4 -15.90 -52.52 5.67
CA SER A 4 -15.53 -51.69 6.83
C SER A 4 -16.43 -50.58 7.39
N SER A 5 -16.72 -50.76 8.69
CA SER A 5 -17.01 -49.73 9.69
C SER A 5 -15.97 -48.61 9.72
N PHE A 6 -16.43 -47.36 9.70
CA PHE A 6 -15.79 -46.23 10.39
C PHE A 6 -16.90 -45.32 10.93
N ARG A 7 -17.10 -45.37 12.25
CA ARG A 7 -17.94 -44.43 12.99
C ARG A 7 -17.07 -43.20 13.24
N LEU A 8 -17.25 -42.15 12.44
CA LEU A 8 -16.61 -40.85 12.68
C LEU A 8 -17.13 -40.29 14.02
N ILE A 9 -16.21 -40.10 14.95
CA ILE A 9 -16.45 -39.42 16.23
C ILE A 9 -16.76 -37.95 15.90
N ALA A 10 -17.85 -37.46 16.50
CA ALA A 10 -18.31 -36.08 16.39
C ALA A 10 -17.19 -35.11 16.78
N GLY A 11 -17.00 -34.06 15.98
CA GLY A 11 -16.00 -33.02 16.22
C GLY A 11 -16.19 -32.36 17.58
N GLU A 12 -15.23 -32.54 18.47
CA GLU A 12 -15.05 -31.67 19.63
C GLU A 12 -14.91 -30.23 19.13
N LYS A 13 -15.86 -29.38 19.50
CA LYS A 13 -15.68 -27.93 19.41
C LYS A 13 -14.51 -27.58 20.32
N ARG A 14 -13.37 -27.23 19.72
CA ARG A 14 -12.19 -26.76 20.45
C ARG A 14 -12.59 -25.58 21.36
N PRO A 15 -12.16 -25.57 22.63
CA PRO A 15 -12.46 -24.48 23.56
C PRO A 15 -11.89 -23.16 23.05
N ALA A 16 -12.61 -22.05 23.28
CA ALA A 16 -12.26 -20.72 22.77
C ALA A 16 -10.84 -20.28 23.19
N THR A 17 -10.39 -20.68 24.37
CA THR A 17 -9.05 -20.41 24.91
C THR A 17 -7.93 -21.07 24.10
N GLU A 18 -8.14 -22.24 23.50
CA GLU A 18 -7.15 -22.86 22.61
C GLU A 18 -7.10 -22.17 21.25
N ILE A 19 -8.22 -21.64 20.76
CA ILE A 19 -8.29 -20.86 19.52
C ILE A 19 -7.62 -19.49 19.72
N GLU A 20 -7.84 -18.85 20.87
CA GLU A 20 -7.18 -17.60 21.25
C GLU A 20 -5.68 -17.78 21.44
N ALA A 21 -5.24 -18.82 22.15
CA ALA A 21 -3.82 -19.12 22.31
C ALA A 21 -3.13 -19.47 20.97
N GLN A 22 -3.82 -20.17 20.06
CA GLN A 22 -3.30 -20.46 18.73
C GLN A 22 -3.23 -19.21 17.85
N LYS A 23 -4.20 -18.29 17.97
CA LYS A 23 -4.15 -16.97 17.31
C LYS A 23 -3.02 -16.11 17.86
N GLU A 24 -2.87 -16.01 19.19
CA GLU A 24 -1.78 -15.25 19.81
C GLU A 24 -0.40 -15.82 19.45
N ALA A 25 -0.25 -17.15 19.42
CA ALA A 25 0.97 -17.81 18.97
C ALA A 25 1.26 -17.55 17.48
N GLY A 26 0.23 -17.49 16.64
CA GLY A 26 0.35 -17.14 15.22
C GLY A 26 0.72 -15.68 14.99
N VAL A 27 0.14 -14.76 15.77
CA VAL A 27 0.41 -13.31 15.68
C VAL A 27 1.89 -13.01 16.02
N GLY A 28 2.42 -13.60 17.10
CA GLY A 28 3.84 -13.43 17.45
C GLY A 28 4.82 -14.01 16.41
N GLN A 29 4.43 -15.09 15.72
CA GLN A 29 5.21 -15.65 14.60
C GLN A 29 5.18 -14.75 13.37
N PHE A 30 4.01 -14.19 13.05
CA PHE A 30 3.85 -13.24 11.95
C PHE A 30 4.71 -11.99 12.17
N GLU A 31 4.61 -11.35 13.32
CA GLU A 31 5.39 -10.15 13.64
C GLU A 31 6.90 -10.41 13.55
N THR A 32 7.38 -11.51 14.14
CA THR A 32 8.79 -11.89 14.10
C THR A 32 9.28 -12.08 12.67
N MET A 33 8.51 -12.79 11.84
CA MET A 33 8.83 -13.01 10.43
C MET A 33 8.90 -11.68 9.65
N ILE A 34 7.96 -10.76 9.90
CA ILE A 34 7.96 -9.44 9.27
C ILE A 34 9.20 -8.64 9.67
N LEU A 35 9.55 -8.61 10.96
CA LEU A 35 10.75 -7.90 11.45
C LEU A 35 12.05 -8.48 10.88
N ASP A 36 12.17 -9.81 10.79
CA ASP A 36 13.34 -10.46 10.21
C ASP A 36 13.52 -10.14 8.73
N ASN A 37 12.42 -10.13 7.98
CA ASN A 37 12.44 -9.74 6.57
C ASN A 37 12.71 -8.25 6.42
N LEU A 38 12.13 -7.40 7.26
CA LEU A 38 12.36 -5.95 7.24
C LEU A 38 13.82 -5.61 7.52
N LYS A 39 14.46 -6.32 8.46
CA LYS A 39 15.89 -6.19 8.78
C LYS A 39 16.79 -6.51 7.58
N LYS A 40 16.45 -7.56 6.83
CA LYS A 40 17.25 -8.03 5.68
C LYS A 40 17.00 -7.20 4.42
N ALA A 41 15.73 -6.93 4.12
CA ALA A 41 15.31 -6.26 2.91
C ALA A 41 15.46 -4.74 3.02
N GLY A 42 15.18 -4.16 4.19
CA GLY A 42 14.98 -2.72 4.33
C GLY A 42 13.69 -2.27 3.63
N VAL A 43 13.49 -0.95 3.60
CA VAL A 43 12.34 -0.32 2.95
C VAL A 43 12.81 0.39 1.69
N GLN A 44 12.12 0.20 0.57
CA GLN A 44 12.50 0.81 -0.71
C GLN A 44 11.35 1.56 -1.35
N ASN A 45 11.65 2.35 -2.36
CA ASN A 45 10.64 2.95 -3.24
C ASN A 45 10.81 2.41 -4.68
N THR A 46 10.17 3.04 -5.66
CA THR A 46 10.22 2.63 -7.07
C THR A 46 11.55 2.97 -7.75
N ILE A 47 12.43 3.75 -7.12
CA ILE A 47 13.72 4.18 -7.68
C ILE A 47 14.82 3.19 -7.29
N LYS A 48 15.57 2.72 -8.29
CA LYS A 48 16.71 1.82 -8.06
C LYS A 48 17.75 2.48 -7.14
N ASN A 49 18.19 1.72 -6.14
CA ASN A 49 19.17 2.11 -5.11
C ASN A 49 18.67 3.14 -4.07
N GLU A 50 17.39 3.52 -4.05
CA GLU A 50 16.79 4.27 -2.94
C GLU A 50 16.15 3.29 -1.95
N ARG A 51 16.97 2.87 -0.98
CA ARG A 51 16.58 1.91 0.05
C ARG A 51 17.04 2.39 1.42
N LEU A 52 16.10 2.47 2.35
CA LEU A 52 16.35 2.64 3.77
C LEU A 52 16.77 1.29 4.36
N LYS A 53 18.04 1.22 4.77
CA LYS A 53 18.59 0.07 5.47
C LYS A 53 18.62 0.37 6.96
N LEU A 54 18.08 -0.53 7.76
CA LEU A 54 18.15 -0.45 9.21
C LEU A 54 19.49 -1.00 9.68
N ASP A 55 20.17 -0.25 10.56
CA ASP A 55 21.42 -0.68 11.19
C ASP A 55 21.11 -1.67 12.32
N ARG A 56 20.07 -1.37 13.08
CA ARG A 56 19.55 -2.20 14.15
C ARG A 56 18.03 -2.21 14.11
N ILE A 57 17.44 -3.34 14.45
CA ILE A 57 16.03 -3.48 14.74
C ILE A 57 15.88 -4.60 15.77
N ASP A 58 15.18 -4.28 16.86
CA ASP A 58 14.92 -5.16 17.99
C ASP A 58 13.44 -5.08 18.37
N PRO A 59 12.83 -6.18 18.84
CA PRO A 59 11.45 -6.16 19.33
C PRO A 59 11.26 -5.12 20.44
N TYR A 60 10.13 -4.42 20.38
CA TYR A 60 9.77 -3.38 21.34
C TYR A 60 8.44 -3.75 21.99
N ALA A 61 8.40 -3.75 23.32
CA ALA A 61 7.21 -4.07 24.10
C ALA A 61 6.27 -2.85 24.17
N GLY A 62 5.84 -2.37 23.01
CA GLY A 62 4.87 -1.29 22.87
C GLY A 62 3.43 -1.78 22.84
N GLU A 63 2.48 -0.84 22.96
CA GLU A 63 1.05 -1.15 22.78
C GLU A 63 0.68 -1.21 21.29
N TRP A 64 1.31 -0.35 20.49
CA TRP A 64 1.11 -0.21 19.04
C TRP A 64 2.43 -0.35 18.26
N LEU A 65 3.57 -0.24 18.95
CA LEU A 65 4.91 -0.38 18.38
C LEU A 65 5.44 -1.78 18.66
N HIS A 66 5.93 -2.44 17.61
CA HIS A 66 6.36 -3.84 17.64
C HIS A 66 7.89 -3.95 17.63
N ALA A 67 8.58 -2.93 17.11
CA ALA A 67 10.04 -2.87 17.15
C ALA A 67 10.55 -1.44 17.23
N GLU A 68 11.77 -1.30 17.75
CA GLU A 68 12.58 -0.10 17.66
C GLU A 68 13.91 -0.38 16.97
N GLY A 69 14.51 0.64 16.41
CA GLY A 69 15.75 0.51 15.67
C GLY A 69 16.43 1.83 15.41
N GLU A 70 17.51 1.73 14.65
CA GLU A 70 18.31 2.86 14.22
C GLU A 70 18.66 2.70 12.74
N TYR A 71 18.76 3.83 12.05
CA TYR A 71 19.29 3.89 10.70
C TYR A 71 20.19 5.10 10.54
N THR A 72 21.18 4.97 9.66
CA THR A 72 22.13 6.04 9.35
C THR A 72 21.75 6.68 8.02
N GLU A 73 21.47 7.99 8.05
CA GLU A 73 21.22 8.78 6.85
C GLU A 73 22.50 8.96 6.03
N LYS A 74 22.36 9.37 4.75
CA LYS A 74 23.52 9.57 3.87
C LYS A 74 24.52 10.62 4.38
N ASP A 75 24.08 11.52 5.26
CA ASP A 75 24.90 12.54 5.91
C ASP A 75 25.68 12.00 7.13
N GLY A 76 25.48 10.73 7.51
CA GLY A 76 26.09 10.09 8.67
C GLY A 76 25.30 10.28 9.98
N THR A 77 24.14 10.95 9.94
CA THR A 77 23.30 11.14 11.13
C THR A 77 22.56 9.84 11.47
N THR A 78 22.74 9.34 12.68
CA THR A 78 21.95 8.21 13.21
C THR A 78 20.60 8.70 13.69
N ARG A 79 19.53 8.06 13.20
CA ARG A 79 18.12 8.38 13.48
C ARG A 79 17.45 7.20 14.16
N ARG A 80 16.52 7.46 15.07
CA ARG A 80 15.72 6.42 15.72
C ARG A 80 14.47 6.13 14.92
N VAL A 81 14.17 4.86 14.74
CA VAL A 81 12.98 4.39 14.05
C VAL A 81 12.14 3.48 14.95
N ALA A 82 10.83 3.66 14.88
CA ALA A 82 9.85 2.72 15.43
C ALA A 82 9.15 2.00 14.28
N VAL A 83 8.71 0.76 14.53
CA VAL A 83 7.96 -0.04 13.57
C VAL A 83 6.62 -0.44 14.15
N CYS A 84 5.57 -0.20 13.40
CA CYS A 84 4.21 -0.67 13.66
C CYS A 84 3.81 -1.65 12.55
N ILE A 85 3.39 -2.85 12.94
CA ILE A 85 2.92 -3.89 12.01
C ILE A 85 1.39 -3.89 12.04
N GLY A 86 0.79 -3.75 10.86
CA GLY A 86 -0.64 -3.85 10.65
C GLY A 86 -1.17 -5.28 10.77
N PRO A 87 -2.50 -5.45 10.69
CA PRO A 87 -3.10 -6.78 10.77
C PRO A 87 -2.62 -7.68 9.62
N GLU A 88 -2.38 -8.96 9.92
CA GLU A 88 -2.09 -10.00 8.93
C GLU A 88 -3.22 -10.13 7.90
N TYR A 89 -4.46 -10.10 8.39
CA TYR A 89 -5.67 -10.10 7.58
C TYR A 89 -6.45 -8.82 7.82
N GLY A 90 -6.37 -7.87 6.89
CA GLY A 90 -7.15 -6.65 6.93
C GLY A 90 -6.43 -5.44 6.38
N THR A 91 -6.98 -4.27 6.69
CA THR A 91 -6.44 -2.98 6.30
C THR A 91 -5.91 -2.23 7.51
N VAL A 92 -4.80 -1.53 7.33
CA VAL A 92 -4.34 -0.54 8.30
C VAL A 92 -5.25 0.69 8.17
N GLY A 93 -5.88 1.09 9.28
CA GLY A 93 -6.73 2.28 9.36
C GLY A 93 -6.05 3.47 10.04
N THR A 94 -6.68 4.65 9.95
CA THR A 94 -6.18 5.90 10.52
C THR A 94 -5.98 5.84 12.04
N GLU A 95 -6.86 5.15 12.76
CA GLU A 95 -6.74 5.03 14.22
C GLU A 95 -5.50 4.23 14.66
N LEU A 96 -5.11 3.20 13.91
CA LEU A 96 -3.87 2.45 14.19
C LEU A 96 -2.66 3.36 14.01
N VAL A 97 -2.58 4.05 12.87
CA VAL A 97 -1.50 5.01 12.57
C VAL A 97 -1.41 6.08 13.66
N LYS A 98 -2.55 6.60 14.09
CA LYS A 98 -2.62 7.65 15.11
C LYS A 98 -2.18 7.20 16.48
N LYS A 99 -2.55 6.00 16.91
CA LYS A 99 -2.11 5.46 18.19
C LYS A 99 -0.62 5.11 18.16
N ALA A 100 -0.15 4.48 17.08
CA ALA A 100 1.27 4.19 16.88
C ALA A 100 2.12 5.47 16.85
N ALA A 101 1.69 6.50 16.12
CA ALA A 101 2.39 7.79 16.07
C ALA A 101 2.40 8.48 17.43
N LYS A 102 1.28 8.48 18.16
CA LYS A 102 1.22 8.99 19.54
C LYS A 102 2.17 8.25 20.47
N GLU A 103 2.32 6.95 20.32
CA GLU A 103 3.27 6.17 21.10
C GLU A 103 4.72 6.48 20.70
N ALA A 104 5.00 6.60 19.40
CA ALA A 104 6.33 6.90 18.88
C ALA A 104 6.85 8.29 19.30
N VAL A 105 5.97 9.25 19.56
CA VAL A 105 6.38 10.57 20.09
C VAL A 105 6.54 10.61 21.61
N LYS A 106 6.12 9.57 22.36
CA LYS A 106 6.28 9.56 23.83
C LYS A 106 7.75 9.32 24.23
N GLY A 107 8.15 9.86 25.38
CA GLY A 107 9.47 9.65 25.96
C GLY A 107 10.59 10.36 25.17
N VAL A 108 11.68 9.64 24.88
CA VAL A 108 12.83 10.15 24.11
C VAL A 108 12.46 10.43 22.64
N GLY A 109 11.35 9.84 22.16
CA GLY A 109 10.83 10.03 20.81
C GLY A 109 11.61 9.26 19.74
N PHE A 110 10.93 9.01 18.62
CA PHE A 110 11.49 8.48 17.38
C PHE A 110 11.46 9.57 16.29
N ASP A 111 12.42 9.54 15.37
CA ASP A 111 12.46 10.42 14.20
C ASP A 111 11.54 9.89 13.08
N LEU A 112 11.42 8.56 13.00
CA LEU A 112 10.70 7.85 11.96
C LEU A 112 9.77 6.79 12.55
N LEU A 113 8.56 6.67 12.02
CA LEU A 113 7.64 5.56 12.26
C LEU A 113 7.37 4.84 10.95
N ILE A 114 7.77 3.58 10.84
CA ILE A 114 7.43 2.71 9.71
C ILE A 114 6.13 1.97 10.06
N VAL A 115 5.08 2.16 9.28
CA VAL A 115 3.81 1.45 9.41
C VAL A 115 3.72 0.43 8.27
N CYS A 116 3.90 -0.84 8.60
CA CYS A 116 3.85 -1.96 7.65
C CYS A 116 2.41 -2.48 7.50
N GLY A 117 1.94 -2.69 6.28
CA GLY A 117 0.61 -3.25 6.03
C GLY A 117 0.50 -3.88 4.64
N PHE A 118 -0.32 -4.93 4.51
CA PHE A 118 -0.67 -5.47 3.17
C PHE A 118 -1.64 -4.54 2.43
N ALA A 119 -2.52 -3.87 3.17
CA ALA A 119 -3.50 -2.93 2.64
C ALA A 119 -3.71 -1.76 3.61
N PHE A 120 -4.14 -0.61 3.08
CA PHE A 120 -4.34 0.62 3.82
C PHE A 120 -5.68 1.25 3.46
N ASP A 121 -6.34 1.84 4.45
CA ASP A 121 -7.51 2.69 4.24
C ASP A 121 -7.11 3.96 3.44
N PRO A 122 -7.98 4.46 2.53
CA PRO A 122 -7.74 5.67 1.76
C PRO A 122 -7.31 6.91 2.57
N HIS A 123 -7.67 6.99 3.84
CA HIS A 123 -7.40 8.16 4.68
C HIS A 123 -6.07 8.06 5.46
N VAL A 124 -5.38 6.91 5.44
CA VAL A 124 -4.13 6.71 6.18
C VAL A 124 -3.05 7.70 5.74
N SER A 125 -2.97 7.95 4.44
CA SER A 125 -1.89 8.74 3.88
C SER A 125 -1.96 10.21 4.31
N GLU A 126 -3.17 10.76 4.46
CA GLU A 126 -3.40 12.09 5.03
C GLU A 126 -3.20 12.12 6.55
N GLU A 127 -3.52 11.04 7.26
CA GLU A 127 -3.25 10.92 8.69
C GLU A 127 -1.74 10.89 8.97
N ALA A 128 -0.96 10.16 8.17
CA ALA A 128 0.49 10.03 8.29
C ALA A 128 1.25 11.37 8.26
N LYS A 129 0.69 12.40 7.60
CA LYS A 129 1.29 13.74 7.47
C LYS A 129 1.08 14.65 8.69
N ARG A 130 0.33 14.22 9.70
CA ARG A 130 -0.13 15.09 10.80
C ARG A 130 0.85 15.21 11.98
N TYR A 131 1.97 14.49 11.96
CA TYR A 131 2.81 14.27 13.16
C TYR A 131 4.04 15.17 13.30
N GLY A 132 4.09 16.28 12.56
CA GLY A 132 5.06 17.36 12.76
C GLY A 132 6.51 16.92 12.56
N LYS A 133 7.20 16.58 13.65
CA LYS A 133 8.61 16.14 13.64
C LYS A 133 8.77 14.64 13.39
N LEU A 134 7.75 13.83 13.67
CA LEU A 134 7.78 12.40 13.41
C LEU A 134 7.38 12.17 11.95
N ASN A 135 8.29 11.60 11.17
CA ASN A 135 7.98 11.16 9.81
C ASN A 135 7.31 9.79 9.86
N VAL A 136 6.17 9.63 9.19
CA VAL A 136 5.44 8.34 9.13
C VAL A 136 5.57 7.76 7.72
N LEU A 137 6.18 6.58 7.62
CA LEU A 137 6.30 5.83 6.37
C LEU A 137 5.20 4.78 6.27
N VAL A 138 4.31 4.98 5.32
CA VAL A 138 3.32 3.98 4.95
C VAL A 138 4.00 2.96 4.04
N THR A 139 4.27 1.77 4.58
CA THR A 139 5.05 0.73 3.92
C THR A 139 4.17 -0.46 3.56
N ARG A 140 3.94 -0.66 2.27
CA ARG A 140 3.26 -1.82 1.71
C ARG A 140 4.14 -3.06 1.82
N MET A 141 3.56 -4.12 2.39
CA MET A 141 4.15 -5.45 2.44
C MET A 141 3.75 -6.24 1.19
N ASN A 142 4.70 -6.92 0.58
CA ASN A 142 4.43 -7.83 -0.53
C ASN A 142 3.62 -9.04 -0.03
N PRO A 143 2.49 -9.43 -0.67
CA PRO A 143 1.69 -10.59 -0.28
C PRO A 143 2.46 -11.92 -0.20
N ASP A 144 3.60 -12.05 -0.90
CA ASP A 144 4.48 -13.22 -0.78
C ASP A 144 4.95 -13.43 0.68
N LEU A 145 5.02 -12.37 1.48
CA LEU A 145 5.34 -12.45 2.91
C LEU A 145 4.31 -13.26 3.70
N SER A 146 3.02 -13.24 3.34
CA SER A 146 2.00 -14.02 4.05
C SER A 146 2.02 -15.50 3.67
N MET A 147 2.67 -15.86 2.55
CA MET A 147 2.71 -17.24 2.04
C MET A 147 3.98 -18.01 2.44
N GLY A 148 4.87 -17.39 3.22
CA GLY A 148 6.02 -18.03 3.87
C GLY A 148 7.31 -18.12 3.05
N ASP A 149 8.36 -18.57 3.71
CA ASP A 149 9.75 -18.56 3.23
C ASP A 149 10.01 -19.35 1.92
N GLU A 150 9.16 -20.31 1.54
CA GLU A 150 9.37 -21.12 0.33
C GLU A 150 9.14 -20.33 -0.96
N LEU A 151 8.14 -19.44 -1.00
CA LEU A 151 7.89 -18.60 -2.17
C LEU A 151 8.92 -17.46 -2.29
N LEU A 152 9.31 -16.85 -1.16
CA LEU A 152 10.33 -15.78 -1.12
C LEU A 152 11.67 -16.22 -1.73
N LYS A 153 12.04 -17.50 -1.58
CA LYS A 153 13.25 -18.10 -2.18
C LYS A 153 13.15 -18.27 -3.69
N THR A 154 11.94 -18.38 -4.22
CA THR A 154 11.67 -18.75 -5.63
C THR A 154 11.35 -17.52 -6.49
N THR A 155 10.63 -16.53 -5.97
CA THR A 155 10.18 -15.33 -6.72
C THR A 155 11.21 -14.19 -6.74
N GLY A 156 12.24 -14.27 -5.89
CA GLY A 156 13.23 -13.21 -5.75
C GLY A 156 12.65 -12.07 -4.90
N ALA A 157 13.28 -11.83 -3.75
CA ALA A 157 12.88 -10.86 -2.72
C ALA A 157 13.05 -9.37 -3.13
N GLY A 158 12.77 -9.01 -4.38
CA GLY A 158 13.08 -7.71 -4.94
C GLY A 158 12.40 -6.56 -4.20
N ASN A 159 11.15 -6.75 -3.77
CA ASN A 159 10.28 -5.66 -3.32
C ASN A 159 9.40 -6.03 -2.11
N LEU A 160 9.97 -6.54 -1.01
CA LEU A 160 9.17 -7.01 0.14
C LEU A 160 8.48 -5.89 0.93
N PHE A 161 9.13 -4.72 1.03
CA PHE A 161 8.63 -3.56 1.77
C PHE A 161 8.79 -2.31 0.91
N MET A 162 7.67 -1.77 0.44
CA MET A 162 7.67 -0.64 -0.48
C MET A 162 6.94 0.56 0.11
N VAL A 163 7.59 1.73 0.07
CA VAL A 163 6.89 3.00 0.21
C VAL A 163 6.43 3.43 -1.17
N PHE A 164 5.12 3.48 -1.33
CA PHE A 164 4.49 3.97 -2.54
C PHE A 164 3.73 5.24 -2.16
N GLY A 165 3.99 6.36 -2.84
CA GLY A 165 3.30 7.58 -2.51
C GLY A 165 1.97 7.70 -3.23
N GLU A 166 1.42 8.90 -3.24
CA GLU A 166 0.04 9.15 -3.60
C GLU A 166 -0.08 9.59 -5.06
N PRO A 167 -1.20 9.29 -5.74
CA PRO A 167 -1.49 9.89 -7.05
C PRO A 167 -1.52 11.41 -6.91
N ASP A 168 -0.76 12.16 -7.71
CA ASP A 168 -0.91 13.63 -7.82
C ASP A 168 -1.74 13.97 -9.06
N VAL A 169 -2.81 14.73 -8.87
CA VAL A 169 -3.75 15.06 -9.93
C VAL A 169 -4.07 16.54 -9.99
N ASP A 170 -4.41 17.00 -11.18
CA ASP A 170 -5.01 18.30 -11.43
C ASP A 170 -6.48 18.11 -11.79
N ILE A 171 -7.38 18.67 -10.98
CA ILE A 171 -8.83 18.55 -11.16
C ILE A 171 -9.34 19.90 -11.64
N ARG A 172 -9.89 19.94 -12.86
CA ARG A 172 -10.36 21.17 -13.49
C ARG A 172 -11.84 21.07 -13.84
N LYS A 173 -12.57 22.13 -13.53
CA LYS A 173 -13.92 22.35 -14.03
C LYS A 173 -13.89 22.97 -15.42
N GLN A 174 -14.67 22.39 -16.32
CA GLN A 174 -14.90 22.92 -17.65
C GLN A 174 -16.05 23.92 -17.66
N LYS A 175 -16.17 24.69 -18.76
CA LYS A 175 -17.20 25.74 -18.90
C LYS A 175 -18.64 25.19 -18.89
N ASP A 176 -18.82 23.93 -19.25
CA ASP A 176 -20.10 23.22 -19.26
C ASP A 176 -20.47 22.63 -17.88
N GLY A 177 -19.65 22.86 -16.85
CA GLY A 177 -19.87 22.38 -15.49
C GLY A 177 -19.35 20.97 -15.22
N LYS A 178 -18.80 20.27 -16.22
CA LYS A 178 -18.17 18.97 -16.05
C LYS A 178 -16.77 19.09 -15.47
N VAL A 179 -16.25 17.99 -14.93
CA VAL A 179 -14.92 17.89 -14.35
C VAL A 179 -14.04 17.00 -15.20
N VAL A 180 -12.78 17.42 -15.35
CA VAL A 180 -11.70 16.64 -15.96
C VAL A 180 -10.57 16.51 -14.97
N VAL A 181 -10.04 15.30 -14.84
CA VAL A 181 -8.91 14.96 -13.98
C VAL A 181 -7.71 14.66 -14.86
N LYS A 182 -6.56 15.25 -14.53
CA LYS A 182 -5.28 14.92 -15.14
C LYS A 182 -4.35 14.32 -14.10
N ILE A 183 -3.91 13.07 -14.30
CA ILE A 183 -2.84 12.48 -13.49
C ILE A 183 -1.50 13.11 -13.89
N LYS A 184 -0.74 13.55 -12.90
CA LYS A 184 0.62 14.08 -13.07
C LYS A 184 1.69 13.02 -12.82
N GLY A 185 1.37 12.07 -11.95
CA GLY A 185 2.27 11.00 -11.53
C GLY A 185 1.87 10.46 -10.16
N VAL A 186 2.83 9.82 -9.51
CA VAL A 186 2.73 9.39 -8.11
C VAL A 186 3.87 10.05 -7.34
N ASP A 187 3.57 10.65 -6.20
CA ASP A 187 4.62 11.18 -5.34
C ASP A 187 5.51 10.02 -4.85
N ILE A 188 6.82 10.21 -4.81
CA ILE A 188 7.77 9.23 -4.30
C ILE A 188 8.42 9.82 -3.05
N TYR A 189 8.26 9.12 -1.94
CA TYR A 189 9.08 9.37 -0.77
C TYR A 189 10.47 8.77 -0.98
N ASP A 190 11.53 9.57 -0.89
CA ASP A 190 12.91 9.10 -0.85
C ASP A 190 13.25 8.71 0.59
N PRO A 191 13.35 7.40 0.89
CA PRO A 191 13.55 6.94 2.26
C PRO A 191 15.00 7.15 2.75
N THR A 192 15.89 7.61 1.88
CA THR A 192 17.29 7.94 2.22
C THR A 192 17.49 9.42 2.56
N THR A 193 16.62 10.30 2.09
CA THR A 193 16.70 11.76 2.33
C THR A 193 15.50 12.32 3.11
N GLY A 194 14.43 11.54 3.24
CA GLY A 194 13.19 11.96 3.88
C GLY A 194 12.35 12.95 3.07
N GLN A 195 12.68 13.16 1.79
CA GLN A 195 12.01 14.12 0.92
C GLN A 195 10.97 13.45 0.03
N ILE A 196 9.86 14.14 -0.20
CA ILE A 196 8.87 13.75 -1.21
C ILE A 196 9.25 14.41 -2.53
N ARG A 197 9.33 13.63 -3.60
CA ARG A 197 9.55 14.09 -4.97
C ARG A 197 8.33 13.75 -5.81
N SER A 198 7.86 14.71 -6.61
CA SER A 198 6.82 14.44 -7.61
C SER A 198 7.43 13.70 -8.80
N ASN A 199 6.77 12.65 -9.27
CA ASN A 199 7.28 11.81 -10.34
C ASN A 199 6.47 11.91 -11.64
N SER A 200 7.00 11.30 -12.70
CA SER A 200 6.38 11.13 -14.02
C SER A 200 5.21 10.13 -13.99
N THR A 201 4.38 10.19 -15.03
CA THR A 201 3.36 9.17 -15.33
C THR A 201 3.93 7.87 -15.89
N ASP A 202 5.23 7.81 -16.21
CA ASP A 202 5.88 6.65 -16.83
C ASP A 202 5.91 5.43 -15.90
N ASP A 203 5.96 5.65 -14.58
CA ASP A 203 5.96 4.60 -13.57
C ASP A 203 4.55 4.09 -13.23
N ILE A 204 3.52 4.67 -13.87
CA ILE A 204 2.14 4.24 -13.76
C ILE A 204 1.85 3.23 -14.88
N ALA A 205 1.38 2.04 -14.51
CA ALA A 205 0.87 1.07 -15.47
C ALA A 205 -0.56 1.45 -15.87
N CYS A 206 -1.42 1.67 -14.89
CA CYS A 206 -2.79 2.12 -15.09
C CYS A 206 -3.29 2.98 -13.94
N TRP A 207 -4.32 3.77 -14.23
CA TRP A 207 -5.03 4.55 -13.23
C TRP A 207 -6.54 4.50 -13.47
N PHE A 208 -7.28 4.49 -12.37
CA PHE A 208 -8.72 4.32 -12.32
C PHE A 208 -9.36 5.47 -11.56
N ILE A 209 -10.56 5.86 -11.97
CA ILE A 209 -11.35 6.88 -11.29
C ILE A 209 -12.69 6.26 -10.89
N ASP A 210 -12.99 6.36 -9.61
CA ASP A 210 -14.34 6.31 -9.11
C ASP A 210 -14.88 7.75 -9.10
N THR A 211 -15.74 8.07 -10.06
CA THR A 211 -16.30 9.41 -10.24
C THR A 211 -17.46 9.75 -9.29
N ASP A 212 -17.91 8.80 -8.46
CA ASP A 212 -19.01 8.96 -7.50
C ASP A 212 -18.74 8.08 -6.28
N TYR A 213 -17.64 8.40 -5.60
CA TYR A 213 -17.13 7.61 -4.49
C TYR A 213 -17.97 7.84 -3.24
N ASN A 214 -18.42 6.75 -2.63
CA ASN A 214 -19.30 6.75 -1.46
C ASN A 214 -18.58 6.51 -0.13
N GLU A 215 -17.24 6.47 -0.13
CA GLU A 215 -16.40 6.18 1.04
C GLU A 215 -16.43 4.74 1.56
N GLU A 216 -17.18 3.85 0.92
CA GLU A 216 -17.28 2.44 1.35
C GLU A 216 -16.57 1.48 0.39
N SER A 217 -16.72 1.70 -0.91
CA SER A 217 -16.22 0.77 -1.93
C SER A 217 -15.77 1.51 -3.17
N PHE A 218 -14.65 1.08 -3.73
CA PHE A 218 -14.10 1.67 -4.93
C PHE A 218 -14.65 0.95 -6.17
N PHE A 219 -15.34 1.69 -7.04
CA PHE A 219 -15.81 1.17 -8.33
C PHE A 219 -15.02 1.82 -9.46
N VAL A 220 -14.41 0.99 -10.31
CA VAL A 220 -13.75 1.45 -11.53
C VAL A 220 -14.83 1.95 -12.49
N ARG A 221 -15.05 3.27 -12.52
CA ARG A 221 -15.97 3.91 -13.46
C ARG A 221 -15.23 4.37 -14.72
N HIS A 222 -14.04 4.94 -14.55
CA HIS A 222 -13.11 5.23 -15.64
C HIS A 222 -11.79 4.46 -15.47
N ALA A 223 -11.17 4.09 -16.59
CA ALA A 223 -9.90 3.38 -16.63
C ALA A 223 -8.98 3.91 -17.74
N TYR A 224 -7.70 4.03 -17.40
CA TYR A 224 -6.69 4.60 -18.27
C TYR A 224 -5.32 3.95 -18.06
N PHE A 225 -4.47 4.04 -19.09
CA PHE A 225 -3.10 3.56 -19.12
C PHE A 225 -2.14 4.70 -19.48
N THR A 226 -0.92 4.64 -18.98
CA THR A 226 0.10 5.71 -19.16
C THR A 226 1.44 5.19 -19.65
N GLY A 227 1.62 3.86 -19.76
CA GLY A 227 2.88 3.24 -20.17
C GLY A 227 3.24 3.46 -21.64
N ALA A 228 4.55 3.69 -21.89
CA ALA A 228 5.12 4.04 -23.18
C ALA A 228 5.20 2.88 -24.22
N ASP A 229 5.03 1.62 -23.79
CA ASP A 229 5.33 0.43 -24.61
C ASP A 229 4.10 -0.41 -25.01
N GLU A 230 2.89 0.16 -24.99
CA GLU A 230 1.62 -0.55 -25.28
C GLU A 230 1.57 -1.97 -24.66
N PRO A 231 1.83 -2.13 -23.34
CA PRO A 231 2.01 -3.45 -22.71
C PRO A 231 0.80 -4.38 -22.85
N TYR A 232 -0.35 -3.81 -23.23
CA TYR A 232 -1.62 -4.50 -23.41
C TYR A 232 -1.92 -4.89 -24.86
N GLU A 233 -0.97 -4.81 -25.80
CA GLU A 233 -1.13 -5.40 -27.14
C GLU A 233 -1.47 -6.90 -27.09
N LYS A 234 -0.89 -7.64 -26.13
CA LYS A 234 -1.25 -9.04 -25.88
C LYS A 234 -2.70 -9.18 -25.38
N LEU A 235 -3.16 -8.24 -24.54
CA LEU A 235 -4.54 -8.21 -24.04
C LEU A 235 -5.53 -7.85 -25.17
N LYS A 236 -5.22 -6.85 -26.01
CA LYS A 236 -5.96 -6.49 -27.22
C LYS A 236 -6.11 -7.70 -28.15
N ARG A 237 -5.00 -8.42 -28.41
CA ARG A 237 -4.99 -9.66 -29.22
C ARG A 237 -5.74 -10.83 -28.58
N ALA A 238 -5.84 -10.88 -27.26
CA ALA A 238 -6.58 -11.93 -26.54
C ALA A 238 -8.10 -11.65 -26.51
N LEU A 239 -8.51 -10.37 -26.42
CA LEU A 239 -9.92 -9.96 -26.39
C LEU A 239 -10.61 -10.01 -27.77
N LYS A 240 -9.83 -10.08 -28.85
CA LYS A 240 -10.08 -10.68 -30.19
C LYS A 240 -11.46 -10.65 -30.87
N ALA A 241 -12.45 -9.84 -30.46
CA ALA A 241 -13.72 -9.77 -31.20
C ALA A 241 -14.54 -8.47 -31.13
N GLU A 242 -14.44 -7.58 -30.14
CA GLU A 242 -15.39 -6.45 -30.01
C GLU A 242 -14.77 -5.13 -29.51
N ILE A 243 -13.52 -4.82 -29.88
CA ILE A 243 -12.85 -3.61 -29.40
C ILE A 243 -12.62 -2.64 -30.54
N ASP A 244 -13.33 -1.51 -30.50
CA ASP A 244 -13.09 -0.33 -31.33
C ASP A 244 -11.69 0.23 -31.01
N GLU A 245 -10.83 0.32 -32.03
CA GLU A 245 -9.45 0.79 -31.88
C GLU A 245 -9.37 2.25 -31.41
N ALA A 246 -10.34 3.10 -31.75
CA ALA A 246 -10.42 4.46 -31.27
C ALA A 246 -10.78 4.49 -29.78
N VAL A 247 -11.68 3.60 -29.34
CA VAL A 247 -12.00 3.44 -27.92
C VAL A 247 -10.78 2.95 -27.14
N TRP A 248 -10.04 1.97 -27.67
CA TRP A 248 -8.82 1.46 -27.05
C TRP A 248 -7.73 2.53 -26.95
N SER A 249 -7.50 3.29 -28.02
CA SER A 249 -6.52 4.38 -28.04
C SER A 249 -6.87 5.46 -27.01
N SER A 250 -8.16 5.72 -26.79
CA SER A 250 -8.61 6.69 -25.78
C SER A 250 -8.36 6.25 -24.32
N LEU A 251 -8.02 4.98 -24.08
CA LEU A 251 -7.62 4.50 -22.76
C LEU A 251 -6.18 4.90 -22.44
N TYR A 252 -5.32 5.12 -23.44
CA TYR A 252 -3.95 5.62 -23.22
C TYR A 252 -3.95 7.13 -23.04
N SER A 253 -4.30 7.57 -21.83
CA SER A 253 -4.44 8.98 -21.52
C SER A 253 -4.06 9.27 -20.08
N THR A 254 -3.39 10.40 -19.89
CA THR A 254 -3.18 11.01 -18.57
C THR A 254 -4.33 11.94 -18.18
N VAL A 255 -5.32 12.10 -19.05
CA VAL A 255 -6.46 13.01 -18.87
C VAL A 255 -7.76 12.23 -18.99
N SER A 256 -8.64 12.39 -18.01
CA SER A 256 -9.93 11.73 -18.00
C SER A 256 -10.87 12.29 -19.06
N ARG A 257 -11.86 11.48 -19.45
CA ARG A 257 -13.05 12.01 -20.09
C ARG A 257 -13.79 12.92 -19.10
N PRO A 258 -14.50 13.97 -19.55
CA PRO A 258 -15.30 14.80 -18.68
C PRO A 258 -16.43 14.00 -18.01
N PHE A 259 -16.68 14.25 -16.73
CA PHE A 259 -17.80 13.64 -15.98
C PHE A 259 -18.50 14.68 -15.10
N ASP A 260 -19.73 14.39 -14.68
CA ASP A 260 -20.50 15.29 -13.82
C ASP A 260 -19.96 15.28 -12.39
N ILE A 261 -20.06 16.41 -11.68
CA ILE A 261 -19.65 16.48 -10.27
C ILE A 261 -20.55 15.52 -9.46
N PRO A 262 -19.98 14.57 -8.71
CA PRO A 262 -20.79 13.62 -7.95
C PRO A 262 -21.56 14.31 -6.84
N LYS A 263 -22.71 13.75 -6.47
CA LYS A 263 -23.54 14.28 -5.38
C LYS A 263 -22.82 14.18 -4.03
N THR A 264 -21.95 13.19 -3.88
CA THR A 264 -21.10 13.03 -2.69
C THR A 264 -20.04 14.13 -2.59
N GLY A 265 -19.74 14.83 -3.70
CA GLY A 265 -18.64 15.79 -3.80
C GLY A 265 -17.26 15.13 -3.71
N LYS A 266 -17.18 13.80 -3.82
CA LYS A 266 -15.94 13.02 -3.66
C LYS A 266 -15.71 12.11 -4.85
N ILE A 267 -14.46 12.09 -5.32
CA ILE A 267 -13.96 11.07 -6.25
C ILE A 267 -12.82 10.31 -5.59
N ALA A 268 -12.60 9.07 -6.01
CA ALA A 268 -11.40 8.33 -5.63
C ALA A 268 -10.58 8.01 -6.87
N ILE A 269 -9.26 8.09 -6.73
CA ILE A 269 -8.32 7.82 -7.80
C ILE A 269 -7.39 6.73 -7.32
N LYS A 270 -7.36 5.63 -8.07
CA LYS A 270 -6.47 4.50 -7.83
C LYS A 270 -5.39 4.46 -8.91
N VAL A 271 -4.14 4.26 -8.51
CA VAL A 271 -3.01 4.07 -9.42
C VAL A 271 -2.38 2.72 -9.13
N ILE A 272 -1.98 2.02 -10.19
CA ILE A 272 -1.22 0.77 -10.12
C ILE A 272 0.10 0.95 -10.89
N ASN A 273 1.22 0.57 -10.28
CA ASN A 273 2.53 0.59 -10.94
C ASN A 273 2.78 -0.70 -11.74
N HIS A 274 3.93 -0.77 -12.43
CA HIS A 274 4.31 -1.96 -13.22
C HIS A 274 4.62 -3.22 -12.40
N TYR A 275 4.74 -3.08 -11.08
CA TYR A 275 4.97 -4.18 -10.13
C TYR A 275 3.66 -4.73 -9.53
N GLY A 276 2.52 -4.09 -9.83
CA GLY A 276 1.21 -4.47 -9.30
C GLY A 276 0.87 -3.82 -7.95
N ASP A 277 1.71 -2.92 -7.44
CA ASP A 277 1.39 -2.16 -6.24
C ASP A 277 0.33 -1.11 -6.56
N GLU A 278 -0.67 -1.02 -5.69
CA GLU A 278 -1.78 -0.08 -5.84
C GLU A 278 -1.79 0.97 -4.73
N VAL A 279 -2.21 2.19 -5.07
CA VAL A 279 -2.55 3.24 -4.11
C VAL A 279 -3.87 3.87 -4.50
N LEU A 280 -4.64 4.29 -3.50
CA LEU A 280 -5.91 4.99 -3.70
C LEU A 280 -5.91 6.27 -2.87
N LYS A 281 -6.31 7.38 -3.48
CA LYS A 281 -6.51 8.66 -2.80
C LYS A 281 -7.87 9.27 -3.15
N VAL A 282 -8.52 9.82 -2.13
CA VAL A 282 -9.83 10.48 -2.24
C VAL A 282 -9.62 11.98 -2.43
N TYR A 283 -10.41 12.57 -3.32
CA TYR A 283 -10.37 13.98 -3.65
C TYR A 283 -11.77 14.60 -3.50
N GLU A 284 -11.84 15.75 -2.85
CA GLU A 284 -13.05 16.58 -2.87
C GLU A 284 -13.14 17.37 -4.18
N VAL A 285 -14.32 17.36 -4.79
CA VAL A 285 -14.62 18.05 -6.04
C VAL A 285 -15.86 18.90 -5.78
N LYS A 286 -15.64 20.21 -5.58
CA LYS A 286 -16.69 21.19 -5.29
C LYS A 286 -16.92 22.10 -6.45
#